data_AF-A0A960MDT2-F1
#
_entry.id   AF-A0A960MDT2-F1
#
_cell.length_a   1.000
_cell.length_b   1.000
_cell.length_c   1.000
_cell.angle_alpha   90.00
_cell.angle_beta   90.00
_cell.angle_gamma   90.00
#
_symmetry.space_group_name_H-M   'P 1'
#
loop_
_entity.id
_entity.type
_entity.pdbx_description
1 polymer ?
#
loop_
_entity_poly.entity_id
_entity_poly.type
_entity_poly.pdbx_seq_one_letter_code
_entity_poly.pdbx_strand_id
1 'polypeptide(L)' 'MPSTHLSLHYHLVFSTKDREPWLSPEPRERVHAYPGGAIRNLGGTAHAVGGIGDHVHVFAGLKATHRLADVMREL' A
#
# COMPACT_ATOMS: atom_id res chain seq x y z
N MET A 1 -32.52 6.24 -6.12
CA MET A 1 -31.59 5.10 -6.10
C MET A 1 -30.18 5.65 -6.00
N PRO A 2 -29.33 5.24 -5.05
CA PRO A 2 -27.94 5.64 -5.09
C PRO A 2 -27.22 4.76 -6.13
N SER A 3 -26.88 5.34 -7.28
CA SER A 3 -26.14 4.67 -8.37
C SER A 3 -24.70 5.19 -8.44
N THR A 4 -23.87 4.82 -7.47
CA THR A 4 -22.43 5.09 -7.53
C THR A 4 -21.70 3.80 -7.84
N HIS A 5 -21.19 3.70 -9.06
CA HIS A 5 -20.33 2.60 -9.51
C HIS A 5 -18.92 3.16 -9.66
N LEU A 6 -18.00 2.70 -8.81
CA LEU A 6 -16.61 3.12 -8.81
C LEU A 6 -15.71 1.90 -8.67
N SER A 7 -14.59 1.94 -9.37
CA SER A 7 -13.51 0.97 -9.26
C SER A 7 -12.21 1.74 -9.12
N LEU A 8 -11.77 1.93 -7.87
CA LEU A 8 -10.62 2.77 -7.56
C LEU A 8 -9.45 1.89 -7.15
N HIS A 9 -8.45 1.82 -8.03
CA HIS A 9 -7.24 1.04 -7.83
C HIS A 9 -6.01 1.94 -7.88
N TYR A 10 -5.11 1.76 -6.92
CA TYR A 10 -3.94 2.60 -6.73
C TYR A 10 -2.69 1.74 -6.67
N HIS A 11 -1.65 2.24 -7.32
CA HIS A 11 -0.29 1.74 -7.18
C HIS A 11 0.50 2.74 -6.34
N LEU A 12 0.77 2.37 -5.08
CA LEU A 12 1.47 3.22 -4.12
C LEU A 12 2.91 2.72 -4.01
N VAL A 13 3.87 3.66 -4.02
CA VAL A 13 5.30 3.33 -3.97
C VAL A 13 5.97 4.15 -2.88
N PHE A 14 6.68 3.46 -1.99
CA PHE A 14 7.49 4.06 -0.93
C PHE A 14 8.95 3.68 -1.15
N SER A 15 9.85 4.65 -1.13
CA SER A 15 11.28 4.39 -1.11
C SER A 15 11.80 4.41 0.33
N THR A 16 12.85 3.64 0.57
CA THR A 16 13.78 3.88 1.66
C THR A 16 14.35 5.30 1.58
N LYS A 17 14.88 5.78 2.70
CA LYS A 17 15.52 7.09 2.77
C LYS A 17 16.72 7.09 1.82
N ASP A 18 16.81 8.13 0.99
CA ASP A 18 17.87 8.32 0.00
C ASP A 18 18.00 7.15 -1.02
N ARG A 19 16.99 6.27 -1.10
CA ARG A 19 17.00 5.02 -1.89
C ARG A 19 18.13 4.05 -1.50
N GLU A 20 18.59 4.11 -0.26
CA GLU A 20 19.55 3.15 0.27
C GLU A 20 18.92 1.74 0.39
N PRO A 21 19.60 0.66 -0.03
CA PRO A 21 19.00 -0.67 -0.14
C PRO A 21 18.88 -1.40 1.22
N TRP A 22 18.17 -0.81 2.18
CA TRP A 22 18.04 -1.29 3.57
C TRP A 22 17.11 -2.51 3.73
N LEU A 23 16.30 -2.84 2.73
CA LEU A 23 15.40 -3.99 2.75
C LEU A 23 16.14 -5.26 2.32
N SER A 24 16.92 -5.83 3.23
CA SER A 24 17.54 -7.15 3.00
C SER A 24 16.48 -8.25 2.84
N PRO A 25 16.79 -9.38 2.19
CA PRO A 25 15.78 -10.38 1.81
C PRO A 25 14.88 -10.87 2.95
N GLU A 26 15.44 -11.00 4.15
CA GLU A 26 14.75 -11.53 5.33
C GLU A 26 13.75 -10.54 5.97
N PRO A 27 14.11 -9.27 6.31
CA PRO A 27 13.13 -8.28 6.75
C PRO A 27 12.13 -7.88 5.67
N ARG A 28 12.47 -8.03 4.38
CA ARG A 28 11.63 -7.58 3.26
C ARG A 28 10.23 -8.22 3.26
N GLU A 29 10.11 -9.52 3.56
CA GLU A 29 8.79 -10.17 3.63
C GLU A 29 7.91 -9.59 4.73
N ARG A 30 8.48 -9.33 5.90
CA ARG A 30 7.78 -8.71 7.03
C ARG A 30 7.38 -7.26 6.73
N VAL A 31 8.28 -6.50 6.10
CA VAL A 31 8.01 -5.14 5.66
C VAL A 31 6.90 -5.12 4.61
N HIS A 32 6.84 -6.07 3.68
CA HIS A 32 5.75 -6.19 2.71
C HIS A 32 4.43 -6.59 3.36
N ALA A 33 4.44 -7.43 4.41
CA ALA A 33 3.21 -7.86 5.08
C ALA A 33 2.49 -6.71 5.79
N TYR A 34 3.24 -5.75 6.36
CA TYR A 34 2.69 -4.63 7.13
C TYR A 34 1.71 -3.72 6.35
N PRO A 35 2.07 -3.10 5.21
CA PRO A 35 1.17 -2.22 4.47
C PRO A 35 -0.03 -2.99 3.90
N GLY A 36 0.15 -4.28 3.57
CA GLY A 36 -0.97 -5.14 3.19
C GLY A 36 -1.98 -5.32 4.32
N GLY A 37 -1.52 -5.46 5.55
CA GLY A 37 -2.37 -5.47 6.75
C GLY A 37 -3.04 -4.12 7.01
N ALA A 38 -2.27 -3.03 6.94
CA ALA A 38 -2.78 -1.67 7.14
C ALA A 38 -3.89 -1.30 6.14
N ILE A 39 -3.72 -1.58 4.84
CA ILE A 39 -4.78 -1.38 3.83
C ILE A 39 -6.06 -2.14 4.20
N ARG A 40 -5.95 -3.39 4.64
CA ARG A 40 -7.11 -4.21 5.04
C ARG A 40 -7.78 -3.65 6.30
N ASN A 41 -7.00 -3.18 7.27
CA ASN A 41 -7.51 -2.57 8.51
C ASN A 41 -8.24 -1.25 8.25
N LEU A 42 -7.80 -0.47 7.26
CA LEU A 42 -8.51 0.73 6.79
C LEU A 42 -9.81 0.39 6.02
N GLY A 43 -10.06 -0.89 5.72
CA GLY A 43 -11.24 -1.35 4.99
C GLY A 43 -11.10 -1.25 3.47
N GLY A 44 -9.87 -1.16 2.96
CA GLY A 44 -9.51 -1.35 1.56
C GLY A 44 -9.12 -2.80 1.23
N THR A 45 -8.74 -3.04 -0.03
CA THR A 45 -8.30 -4.34 -0.52
C THR A 45 -6.83 -4.28 -0.89
N ALA A 46 -5.97 -5.07 -0.23
CA ALA A 46 -4.59 -5.24 -0.65
C ALA A 46 -4.49 -6.36 -1.69
N HIS A 47 -4.33 -6.00 -2.97
CA HIS A 47 -4.25 -6.96 -4.08
C HIS A 47 -2.87 -7.60 -4.17
N ALA A 48 -1.81 -6.79 -4.04
CA ALA A 48 -0.42 -7.27 -4.05
C ALA A 48 0.48 -6.30 -3.27
N VAL A 49 1.50 -6.84 -2.61
CA VAL A 49 2.60 -6.06 -2.04
C VAL A 49 3.92 -6.72 -2.44
N GLY A 50 4.86 -5.92 -2.93
CA GLY A 50 6.16 -6.38 -3.39
C GLY A 50 7.19 -5.26 -3.34
N GLY A 51 8.39 -5.51 -3.86
CA GLY A 51 9.47 -4.54 -3.78
C GLY A 51 10.85 -5.18 -3.77
N ILE A 52 11.88 -4.33 -3.76
CA ILE A 52 13.29 -4.71 -3.70
C ILE A 52 14.00 -3.87 -2.64
N GLY A 53 15.32 -3.97 -2.55
CA GLY A 53 16.13 -3.46 -1.45
C GLY A 53 15.85 -2.02 -1.03
N ASP A 54 15.44 -1.15 -1.96
CA ASP A 54 15.29 0.28 -1.71
C ASP A 54 13.84 0.79 -1.80
N HIS A 55 12.84 -0.04 -2.12
CA HIS A 55 11.45 0.41 -2.24
C HIS A 55 10.40 -0.70 -2.14
N VAL A 56 9.19 -0.30 -1.80
CA VAL A 56 7.99 -1.15 -1.69
C VAL A 56 6.89 -0.63 -2.59
N HIS A 57 6.26 -1.55 -3.32
CA HIS A 57 5.08 -1.36 -4.15
C HIS A 57 3.85 -1.97 -3.47
N VAL A 58 2.75 -1.23 -3.43
CA VAL A 58 1.45 -1.66 -2.92
C VAL A 58 0.41 -1.46 -4.00
N PHE A 59 -0.26 -2.54 -4.42
CA PHE A 59 -1.43 -2.47 -5.27
C PHE A 59 -2.68 -2.62 -4.42
N ALA A 60 -3.47 -1.54 -4.32
CA ALA A 60 -4.60 -1.46 -3.41
C ALA A 60 -5.88 -1.00 -4.11
N GLY A 61 -7.01 -1.58 -3.73
CA GLY A 61 -8.35 -1.09 -4.04
C GLY A 61 -8.90 -0.29 -2.87
N LEU A 62 -9.35 0.95 -3.11
CA LEU A 62 -9.90 1.83 -2.08
C LEU A 62 -11.37 2.16 -2.35
N LYS A 63 -12.10 2.50 -1.28
CA LYS A 63 -13.49 3.00 -1.37
C LYS A 63 -13.51 4.50 -1.62
N ALA A 64 -14.56 5.02 -2.24
CA ALA A 64 -14.76 6.45 -2.50
C ALA A 64 -14.78 7.33 -1.24
N THR A 65 -15.00 6.73 -0.07
CA THR A 65 -14.96 7.40 1.24
C THR A 65 -13.55 7.57 1.80
N HIS A 66 -12.55 6.89 1.23
CA HIS A 66 -11.17 7.07 1.63
C HIS A 66 -10.61 8.36 1.06
N ARG A 67 -9.88 9.10 1.88
CA ARG A 67 -9.05 10.20 1.42
C ARG A 67 -7.65 9.64 1.20
N LEU A 68 -7.16 9.75 -0.02
CA LEU A 68 -5.87 9.14 -0.38
C LEU A 68 -4.73 9.64 0.51
N ALA A 69 -4.70 10.94 0.86
CA ALA A 69 -3.69 11.50 1.75
C ALA A 69 -3.72 10.90 3.18
N ASP A 70 -4.91 10.56 3.68
CA ASP A 70 -5.04 9.92 4.99
C ASP A 70 -4.55 8.46 4.91
N VAL A 71 -4.90 7.73 3.85
CA VAL A 71 -4.38 6.37 3.59
C VAL A 71 -2.85 6.38 3.47
N MET A 72 -2.27 7.34 2.76
CA MET A 72 -0.81 7.46 2.59
C MET A 72 -0.08 7.79 3.90
N ARG A 73 -0.74 8.39 4.90
CA ARG A 73 -0.16 8.71 6.20
C ARG A 73 -0.12 7.52 7.15
N GLU A 74 -1.12 6.66 7.05
CA GLU A 74 -1.27 5.46 7.88
C GLU A 74 -0.39 4.29 7.43
N LEU A 75 0.11 4.35 6.18
CA LEU A 75 1.04 3.38 5.59
C LEU A 75 2.49 3.76 5.84
#